data_AF-A0A8S3E270-F1
#
_entry.id   AF-A0A8S3E270-F1
#
_cell.length_a   1.000
_cell.length_b   1.000
_cell.length_c   1.000
_cell.angle_alpha   90.00
_cell.angle_beta   90.00
_cell.angle_gamma   90.00
#
_symmetry.space_group_name_H-M   'P 1'
#
loop_
_entity.id
_entity.type
_entity.pdbx_description
1 polymer ?
#
loop_
_entity_poly.entity_id
_entity_poly.type
_entity_poly.pdbx_seq_one_letter_code
_entity_poly.pdbx_strand_id
1 'polypeptide(L)' 'EDYGLLHTETSDGRIIKEKYETLHGNYGLFYEQLYAAIVDGKQLEIRPEDGYNVIRIIELALQSSQEKKTLQCDKLL' A
#
# COMPACT_ATOMS: atom_id res chain seq x y z
N GLU A 1 20.45 12.15 9.92
CA GLU A 1 19.10 12.50 9.41
C GLU A 1 19.13 12.43 7.88
N ASP A 2 18.94 11.21 7.36
CA ASP A 2 19.02 10.91 5.93
C ASP A 2 17.61 10.92 5.32
N TYR A 3 16.99 12.09 5.31
CA TYR A 3 15.68 12.31 4.70
C TYR A 3 15.79 12.43 3.17
N GLY A 4 14.74 11.99 2.47
CA GLY A 4 14.63 12.14 1.02
C GLY A 4 14.47 13.60 0.59
N LEU A 5 14.93 13.93 -0.61
CA LEU A 5 14.70 15.25 -1.22
C LEU A 5 13.37 15.21 -1.98
N LEU A 6 12.42 16.05 -1.59
CA LEU A 6 11.18 16.28 -2.34
C LEU A 6 11.39 17.46 -3.29
N HIS A 7 11.25 17.22 -4.60
CA HIS A 7 11.22 18.26 -5.62
C HIS A 7 9.92 18.15 -6.41
N THR A 8 8.99 19.06 -6.17
CA THR A 8 7.68 19.06 -6.84
C THR A 8 7.12 20.48 -6.96
N GLU A 9 6.09 20.64 -7.78
CA GLU A 9 5.27 21.84 -7.87
C GLU A 9 3.99 21.61 -7.07
N THR A 10 3.67 22.52 -6.16
CA THR A 10 2.44 22.47 -5.36
C THR A 10 1.24 22.93 -6.19
N SER A 11 0.03 22.61 -5.74
CA SER A 11 -1.22 22.97 -6.46
C SER A 11 -1.43 24.48 -6.66
N ASP A 12 -0.72 25.32 -5.90
CA ASP A 12 -0.69 26.78 -6.03
C ASP A 12 0.51 27.29 -6.84
N GLY A 13 1.23 26.42 -7.55
CA GLY A 13 2.30 26.76 -8.50
C GLY A 13 3.67 27.06 -7.87
N ARG A 14 3.86 26.78 -6.58
CA ARG A 14 5.17 26.95 -5.92
C ARG A 14 6.05 25.73 -6.18
N ILE A 15 7.29 25.99 -6.58
CA ILE A 15 8.31 24.94 -6.68
C ILE A 15 8.94 24.73 -5.30
N ILE A 16 8.82 23.52 -4.75
CA ILE A 16 9.48 23.12 -3.51
C ILE A 16 10.66 22.19 -3.82
N LYS A 17 11.77 22.36 -3.09
CA LYS A 17 12.98 21.53 -3.17
C LYS A 17 13.63 21.43 -1.80
N GLU A 18 13.15 20.52 -0.98
CA GLU A 18 13.55 20.43 0.44
C GLU A 18 13.71 18.99 0.92
N LYS A 19 14.39 18.81 2.06
CA LYS A 19 14.40 17.51 2.75
C LYS A 19 13.02 17.28 3.35
N TYR A 20 12.39 16.18 2.99
CA TYR A 20 11.06 15.81 3.47
C TYR A 20 11.18 14.68 4.49
N GLU A 21 10.72 14.93 5.71
CA GLU A 21 10.74 13.94 6.77
C GLU A 21 9.84 12.75 6.41
N THR A 22 10.45 11.57 6.34
CA THR A 22 9.72 10.32 6.13
C THR A 22 9.46 9.66 7.47
N LEU A 23 8.28 9.05 7.61
CA LEU A 23 7.96 8.22 8.77
C LEU A 23 8.99 7.10 8.91
N HIS A 24 9.40 6.81 10.15
CA HIS A 24 10.26 5.67 10.42
C HIS A 24 9.49 4.37 10.12
N GLY A 25 10.09 3.48 9.34
CA GLY A 25 9.50 2.17 9.08
C GLY A 25 9.41 1.36 10.37
N ASN A 26 8.26 0.73 10.63
CA ASN A 26 8.09 -0.13 11.78
C ASN A 26 7.40 -1.44 11.39
N TYR A 27 8.21 -2.45 11.06
CA TYR A 27 7.72 -3.80 10.78
C TYR A 27 7.21 -4.52 12.05
N GLY A 28 7.56 -4.04 13.24
CA GLY A 28 7.06 -4.58 14.51
C GLY A 28 5.55 -4.40 14.70
N LEU A 29 4.97 -3.34 14.10
CA LEU A 29 3.53 -3.08 14.11
C LEU A 29 2.71 -4.27 13.64
N PHE A 30 3.22 -5.03 12.66
CA PHE A 30 2.55 -6.24 12.18
C PHE A 30 2.32 -7.25 13.31
N TYR A 31 3.36 -7.50 14.11
CA TYR A 31 3.28 -8.46 15.22
C TYR A 31 2.47 -7.93 16.39
N GLU A 32 2.54 -6.63 16.67
CA GLU A 32 1.71 -5.99 17.70
C GLU A 32 0.21 -6.12 17.37
N GLN A 33 -0.17 -5.88 16.11
CA GLN A 33 -1.54 -6.04 15.63
C GLN A 33 -1.97 -7.50 15.66
N LEU A 34 -1.09 -8.42 15.23
CA LEU A 34 -1.37 -9.86 15.28
C LEU A 34 -1.58 -10.35 16.72
N TYR A 35 -0.73 -9.90 17.65
CA TYR A 35 -0.89 -10.18 19.08
C TYR A 35 -2.25 -9.69 19.58
N ALA A 36 -2.62 -8.44 19.29
CA ALA A 36 -3.87 -7.86 19.76
C ALA A 36 -5.10 -8.58 19.14
N ALA A 37 -5.00 -9.07 17.91
CA ALA A 37 -6.04 -9.89 17.30
C ALA A 37 -6.20 -11.24 18.01
N ILE A 38 -5.09 -11.90 18.37
CA ILE A 38 -5.09 -13.21 19.02
C ILE A 38 -5.51 -13.13 20.49
N VAL A 39 -4.98 -12.17 21.23
CA VAL A 39 -5.09 -12.10 22.69
C VAL A 39 -6.26 -11.23 23.13
N ASP A 40 -6.44 -10.07 22.49
CA ASP A 40 -7.47 -9.11 22.87
C ASP A 40 -8.75 -9.26 22.02
N GLY A 41 -8.75 -10.17 21.04
CA GLY A 41 -9.88 -10.36 20.11
C GLY A 41 -10.14 -9.16 19.21
N LYS A 42 -9.15 -8.29 19.00
CA LYS A 42 -9.28 -7.16 18.06
C LYS A 42 -9.46 -7.65 16.63
N GLN A 43 -10.06 -6.81 15.81
CA GLN A 43 -10.12 -7.07 14.37
C GLN A 43 -8.71 -7.16 13.80
N LEU A 44 -8.48 -8.16 12.96
CA LEU A 44 -7.24 -8.34 12.24
C LEU A 44 -7.12 -7.25 11.17
N GLU A 45 -6.07 -6.42 11.27
CA GLU A 45 -5.78 -5.32 10.34
C GLU A 45 -5.47 -5.83 8.92
N ILE A 46 -4.63 -6.87 8.81
CA ILE A 46 -4.27 -7.49 7.52
C ILE A 46 -4.91 -8.87 7.44
N ARG A 47 -5.94 -9.01 6.62
CA ARG A 47 -6.76 -10.21 6.53
C ARG A 47 -6.34 -11.10 5.35
N PRO A 48 -6.68 -12.39 5.35
CA PRO A 48 -6.37 -13.29 4.23
C PRO A 48 -6.93 -12.81 2.88
N GLU A 49 -8.07 -12.12 2.88
CA GLU A 49 -8.71 -11.55 1.70
C GLU A 49 -7.82 -10.51 1.02
N ASP A 50 -7.01 -9.76 1.79
CA ASP A 50 -6.10 -8.76 1.22
C ASP A 50 -5.02 -9.45 0.38
N GLY A 51 -4.47 -10.57 0.86
CA GLY A 51 -3.52 -11.39 0.10
C GLY A 51 -4.14 -12.01 -1.14
N TYR A 52 -5.38 -12.51 -1.04
CA TYR A 52 -6.13 -13.02 -2.19
C TYR A 52 -6.33 -11.92 -3.26
N ASN A 53 -6.73 -10.73 -2.84
CA ASN A 53 -6.97 -9.61 -3.74
C ASN A 53 -5.69 -9.16 -4.46
N VAL A 54 -4.54 -9.19 -3.78
CA VAL A 54 -3.24 -8.93 -4.42
C VAL A 54 -2.96 -9.94 -5.53
N ILE A 55 -3.15 -11.24 -5.27
CA ILE A 55 -2.97 -12.28 -6.30
C ILE A 55 -3.93 -12.04 -7.46
N ARG A 56 -5.20 -11.73 -7.17
CA ARG A 56 -6.21 -11.48 -8.19
C ARG A 56 -5.86 -10.28 -9.09
N ILE A 57 -5.31 -9.21 -8.52
CA ILE A 57 -4.82 -8.06 -9.29
C ILE A 57 -3.63 -8.45 -10.16
N ILE A 58 -2.70 -9.26 -9.67
CA ILE A 58 -1.57 -9.76 -10.47
C ILE A 58 -2.07 -10.57 -11.68
N GLU A 59 -3.04 -11.46 -11.49
CA GLU A 59 -3.66 -12.23 -12.58
C GLU A 59 -4.34 -11.32 -13.61
N LEU A 60 -5.10 -10.31 -13.15
CA LEU A 60 -5.74 -9.33 -14.04
C LEU A 60 -4.69 -8.52 -14.81
N ALA A 61 -3.56 -8.16 -14.20
CA ALA A 61 -2.47 -7.46 -14.89
C ALA A 61 -1.83 -8.32 -15.98
N LEU A 62 -1.62 -9.61 -15.72
CA LEU A 62 -1.13 -10.57 -16.71
C LEU A 62 -2.11 -10.69 -17.89
N GLN A 63 -3.39 -10.87 -17.60
CA GLN A 63 -4.45 -10.96 -18.61
C GLN A 63 -4.56 -9.66 -19.43
N SER A 64 -4.55 -8.50 -18.77
CA SER A 64 -4.56 -7.18 -19.42
C SER A 64 -3.40 -7.02 -20.39
N SER A 65 -2.19 -7.44 -19.99
CA SER A 65 -1.01 -7.40 -20.84
C SER A 65 -1.13 -8.30 -22.07
N GLN A 66 -1.71 -9.49 -21.91
CA GLN A 66 -1.94 -10.44 -23.00
C GLN A 66 -3.01 -9.93 -23.98
N GLU A 67 -4.11 -9.39 -23.47
CA GLU A 67 -5.25 -8.91 -24.27
C GLU A 67 -5.06 -7.49 -24.81
N LYS A 68 -4.06 -6.75 -24.32
CA LYS A 68 -3.85 -5.31 -24.61
C LYS A 68 -5.09 -4.48 -24.33
N LYS A 69 -5.76 -4.76 -23.22
CA LYS A 69 -7.03 -4.14 -22.85
C LYS A 69 -7.12 -3.90 -21.35
N THR A 70 -7.69 -2.76 -20.97
CA THR A 70 -8.07 -2.49 -19.58
C THR A 70 -9.14 -3.46 -19.09
N LEU A 71 -8.86 -4.12 -17.97
CA LEU A 71 -9.81 -5.02 -17.30
C LEU A 71 -10.39 -4.33 -16.06
N GLN A 72 -11.63 -4.69 -15.72
CA GLN A 72 -12.28 -4.21 -14.50
C GLN A 72 -11.78 -5.00 -13.28
N CYS A 73 -11.62 -4.32 -12.15
CA CYS A 73 -11.18 -4.91 -10.88
C CYS A 73 -12.35 -5.06 -9.88
N ASP A 74 -13.55 -5.38 -10.38
CA ASP A 74 -14.82 -5.38 -9.64
C ASP A 74 -15.06 -6.65 -8.80
N LYS A 75 -14.31 -7.73 -9.03
CA LYS A 75 -14.46 -9.03 -8.36
C LYS A 75 -13.36 -9.31 -7.34
N LEU A 76 -13.14 -8.37 -6.42
CA LEU A 76 -12.27 -8.53 -5.25
C LEU A 76 -13.11 -8.91 -4.02
N LEU A 77 -12.50 -9.62 -3.06
CA LEU A 77 -13.12 -10.04 -1.80
C LEU A 77 -13.14 -8.92 -0.75
#